data_AF-A0A175Y3M3-F1
#
_entry.id   AF-A0A175Y3M3-F1
#
_cell.length_a   1.000
_cell.length_b   1.000
_cell.length_c   1.000
_cell.angle_alpha   90.00
_cell.angle_beta   90.00
_cell.angle_gamma   90.00
#
_symmetry.space_group_name_H-M   'P 1'
#
loop_
_entity.id
_entity.type
_entity.pdbx_description
1 polymer ?
#
loop_
_entity_poly.entity_id
_entity_poly.type
_entity_poly.pdbx_seq_one_letter_code
_entity_poly.pdbx_strand_id
1 'polypeptide(L)'
;MMVAASLLAACGTAHIAYAQATLPVTYGGTKPPAVAQTPAADPRDTPEEIAKDAARDLKDSHFYNRPGATRAQYDAAWQRCRLIARGSRTPSGSIPYYYNPALMSPIAAGIGGGLGGLIAGAIAEGQQRRANRRNCLLIDGWRVVEVSKENAARVGAMTDADRDAYFNGIVGAQTVDGTITERTTFAQPEDLVARVDAPLSAPGTLFLGKKVDAAAPFVLAPGEAAVVVAFRRPNAASAGRSGFVQLTRYDTKGRDLVYRPKDWKKTGDKTVYDLAVGSADRKAPYEVQVLRVTPGDYVIASTAVITKMATTTNCFGAPTFHVEAGEVAYLGDFIPVVDSKSALGVSTSGIAYVRHADDAQKALAGSQPALAAAMKPATFRNKATYACSAITMDRWDLPGVEALPDTPAPAETAAVSAAG
;
A
#
# COMPACT_ATOMS: atom_id res chain seq x y z
N MET A 1 -54.36 -11.95 15.84
CA MET A 1 -54.11 -10.51 15.70
C MET A 1 -53.08 -10.12 16.76
N MET A 2 -51.83 -9.93 16.32
CA MET A 2 -50.74 -9.10 16.88
C MET A 2 -49.39 -9.77 16.62
N VAL A 3 -48.68 -9.12 15.71
CA VAL A 3 -47.30 -9.35 15.30
C VAL A 3 -46.40 -8.60 16.28
N ALA A 4 -45.35 -9.24 16.78
CA ALA A 4 -44.23 -8.56 17.44
C ALA A 4 -42.94 -9.00 16.75
N ALA A 5 -42.30 -8.03 16.09
CA ALA A 5 -41.12 -8.21 15.26
C ALA A 5 -39.83 -8.19 16.09
N SER A 6 -38.95 -9.14 15.80
CA SER A 6 -37.60 -9.26 16.34
C SER A 6 -36.65 -8.25 15.68
N LEU A 7 -35.96 -7.44 16.47
CA LEU A 7 -34.88 -6.56 16.03
C LEU A 7 -33.54 -7.32 16.04
N LEU A 8 -33.06 -7.68 14.85
CA LEU A 8 -31.69 -8.11 14.60
C LEU A 8 -30.78 -6.87 14.51
N ALA A 9 -29.82 -6.77 15.43
CA ALA A 9 -28.78 -5.74 15.40
C ALA A 9 -27.72 -6.09 14.36
N ALA A 10 -27.74 -5.39 13.22
CA ALA A 10 -26.68 -5.43 12.21
C ALA A 10 -25.47 -4.61 12.70
N CYS A 11 -24.31 -5.27 12.88
CA CYS A 11 -23.01 -4.58 12.94
C CYS A 11 -22.67 -4.05 11.55
N GLY A 12 -23.08 -2.82 11.27
CA GLY A 12 -22.68 -2.10 10.06
C GLY A 12 -21.19 -1.72 10.14
N THR A 13 -20.42 -2.15 9.14
CA THR A 13 -19.15 -1.51 8.79
C THR A 13 -19.45 -0.04 8.47
N ALA A 14 -19.04 0.87 9.35
CA ALA A 14 -19.18 2.29 9.13
C ALA A 14 -18.34 2.70 7.90
N HIS A 15 -18.99 2.81 6.74
CA HIS A 15 -18.46 3.58 5.63
C HIS A 15 -18.46 5.06 6.05
N ILE A 16 -17.33 5.54 6.56
CA ILE A 16 -17.13 6.98 6.74
C ILE A 16 -17.00 7.57 5.33
N ALA A 17 -18.08 8.18 4.85
CA ALA A 17 -18.09 8.98 3.65
C ALA A 17 -17.27 10.26 3.88
N TYR A 18 -16.01 10.24 3.48
CA TYR A 18 -15.18 11.45 3.45
C TYR A 18 -15.55 12.28 2.22
N ALA A 19 -16.36 13.32 2.41
CA ALA A 19 -16.47 14.41 1.45
C ALA A 19 -15.19 15.27 1.54
N GLN A 20 -14.18 14.97 0.73
CA GLN A 20 -12.97 15.79 0.61
C GLN A 20 -13.08 16.68 -0.62
N ALA A 21 -13.33 17.97 -0.38
CA ALA A 21 -13.14 19.02 -1.37
C ALA A 21 -11.64 19.14 -1.69
N THR A 22 -11.33 19.13 -2.98
CA THR A 22 -9.99 19.23 -3.54
C THR A 22 -9.38 20.61 -3.26
N LEU A 23 -8.21 20.63 -2.61
CA LEU A 23 -7.25 21.72 -2.76
C LEU A 23 -5.88 21.13 -3.12
N PRO A 24 -5.14 21.74 -4.07
CA PRO A 24 -3.74 21.42 -4.27
C PRO A 24 -3.01 21.65 -2.95
N VAL A 25 -2.08 20.74 -2.60
CA VAL A 25 -1.16 20.90 -1.48
C VAL A 25 -0.48 22.26 -1.62
N THR A 26 -0.93 23.23 -0.83
CA THR A 26 -0.28 24.53 -0.72
C THR A 26 0.91 24.32 0.21
N TYR A 27 2.10 24.21 -0.39
CA TYR A 27 3.36 24.34 0.34
C TYR A 27 3.48 25.79 0.82
N GLY A 28 2.94 26.07 2.00
CA GLY A 28 2.83 27.42 2.53
C GLY A 28 2.30 27.45 3.96
N GLY A 29 3.01 26.80 4.87
CA GLY A 29 2.82 26.89 6.31
C GLY A 29 4.16 26.60 6.97
N THR A 30 4.46 27.32 8.05
CA THR A 30 5.72 27.34 8.83
C THR A 30 6.68 26.18 8.56
N LYS A 31 7.92 26.53 8.19
CA LYS A 31 9.07 25.61 8.01
C LYS A 31 9.04 24.52 9.09
N PRO A 32 8.61 23.28 8.77
CA PRO A 32 8.71 22.22 9.76
C PRO A 32 10.20 22.04 10.07
N PRO A 33 10.58 21.93 11.35
CA PRO A 33 11.97 21.72 11.72
C PRO A 33 12.51 20.50 10.96
N ALA A 34 13.76 20.58 10.52
CA ALA A 34 14.42 19.46 9.88
C ALA A 34 14.45 18.30 10.87
N VAL A 35 13.68 17.25 10.60
CA VAL A 35 13.79 16.00 11.35
C VAL A 35 15.05 15.31 10.84
N ALA A 36 15.89 14.86 11.76
CA ALA A 36 17.13 14.16 11.41
C ALA A 36 16.84 13.03 10.41
N GLN A 37 17.71 12.87 9.42
CA GLN A 37 17.64 11.82 8.37
C GLN A 37 17.86 10.40 8.92
N THR A 38 17.83 10.27 10.24
CA THR A 38 17.95 9.04 10.99
C THR A 38 17.25 9.30 12.32
N PRO A 39 16.03 8.79 12.57
CA PRO A 39 15.52 8.74 13.92
C PRO A 39 16.49 7.86 14.71
N ALA A 40 17.22 8.45 15.67
CA ALA A 40 17.97 7.65 16.62
C ALA A 40 17.00 6.64 17.27
N ALA A 41 17.47 5.42 17.56
CA ALA A 41 16.71 4.53 18.42
C ALA A 41 16.35 5.28 19.70
N ASP A 42 15.06 5.36 20.05
CA ASP A 42 14.63 6.06 21.25
C ASP A 42 15.31 5.35 22.43
N PRO A 43 16.10 6.03 23.27
CA PRO A 43 16.76 5.40 24.42
C PRO A 43 15.77 4.72 25.39
N ARG A 44 14.47 5.03 25.26
CA ARG A 44 13.37 4.43 26.04
C ARG A 44 12.81 3.14 25.43
N ASP A 45 13.20 2.76 24.21
CA ASP A 45 12.80 1.49 23.59
C ASP A 45 13.65 0.31 24.14
N THR A 46 13.69 0.16 25.47
CA THR A 46 14.30 -1.01 26.14
C THR A 46 13.44 -2.27 25.93
N PRO A 47 13.99 -3.48 26.01
CA PRO A 47 13.21 -4.72 25.90
C PRO A 47 12.02 -4.75 26.87
N GLU A 48 12.19 -4.25 28.09
CA GLU A 48 11.16 -4.22 29.13
C GLU A 48 10.01 -3.26 28.78
N GLU A 49 10.33 -2.05 28.31
CA GLU A 49 9.30 -1.09 27.89
C GLU A 49 8.60 -1.55 26.61
N ILE A 50 9.32 -2.19 25.67
CA ILE A 50 8.72 -2.81 24.48
C ILE A 50 7.73 -3.91 24.88
N ALA A 51 8.13 -4.83 25.77
CA ALA A 51 7.28 -5.92 26.22
C ALA A 51 6.00 -5.40 26.91
N LYS A 52 6.14 -4.36 27.73
CA LYS A 52 5.02 -3.68 28.40
C LYS A 52 4.08 -2.96 27.42
N ASP A 53 4.63 -2.27 26.43
CA ASP A 53 3.84 -1.60 25.39
C ASP A 53 3.13 -2.64 24.48
N ALA A 54 3.82 -3.71 24.10
CA ALA A 54 3.28 -4.80 23.27
C ALA A 54 2.19 -5.60 24.00
N ALA A 55 2.34 -5.82 25.32
CA ALA A 55 1.33 -6.48 26.16
C ALA A 55 -0.04 -5.79 26.09
N ARG A 56 -0.08 -4.48 25.80
CA ARG A 56 -1.35 -3.74 25.68
C ARG A 56 -2.20 -4.19 24.49
N ASP A 57 -1.60 -4.82 23.48
CA ASP A 57 -2.27 -5.39 22.31
C ASP A 57 -2.63 -6.89 22.52
N LEU A 58 -2.25 -7.48 23.66
CA LEU A 58 -2.67 -8.82 24.09
C LEU A 58 -3.83 -8.66 25.08
N LYS A 59 -5.06 -8.83 24.59
CA LYS A 59 -6.28 -8.67 25.36
C LYS A 59 -6.91 -10.02 25.69
N ASP A 60 -7.68 -10.02 26.75
CA ASP A 60 -8.60 -11.11 27.09
C ASP A 60 -9.49 -11.51 25.91
N SER A 61 -9.95 -10.55 25.10
CA SER A 61 -10.80 -10.74 23.93
C SER A 61 -10.07 -11.11 22.63
N HIS A 62 -8.79 -10.75 22.49
CA HIS A 62 -8.00 -11.08 21.30
C HIS A 62 -6.50 -11.01 21.55
N PHE A 63 -5.73 -11.80 20.81
CA PHE A 63 -4.27 -11.76 20.85
C PHE A 63 -3.66 -12.09 19.49
N TYR A 64 -2.35 -11.85 19.34
CA TYR A 64 -1.60 -12.24 18.15
C TYR A 64 -0.88 -13.55 18.37
N ASN A 65 -0.93 -14.45 17.39
CA ASN A 65 -0.21 -15.72 17.42
C ASN A 65 0.55 -15.94 16.12
N ARG A 66 1.71 -16.59 16.19
CA ARG A 66 2.36 -17.17 15.01
C ARG A 66 2.87 -18.54 15.41
N PRO A 67 2.40 -19.65 14.79
CA PRO A 67 2.84 -20.99 15.16
C PRO A 67 4.37 -21.12 15.23
N GLY A 68 4.88 -21.65 16.33
CA GLY A 68 6.31 -21.80 16.60
C GLY A 68 7.05 -20.53 17.01
N ALA A 69 6.37 -19.39 17.12
CA ALA A 69 6.99 -18.15 17.58
C ALA A 69 7.09 -18.08 19.12
N THR A 70 7.94 -17.21 19.64
CA THR A 70 7.99 -16.91 21.09
C THR A 70 7.36 -15.56 21.40
N ARG A 71 7.05 -15.31 22.68
CA ARG A 71 6.66 -13.97 23.15
C ARG A 71 7.69 -12.90 22.77
N ALA A 72 8.99 -13.18 22.96
CA ALA A 72 10.04 -12.24 22.60
C ALA A 72 10.05 -11.90 21.09
N GLN A 73 9.74 -12.88 20.23
CA GLN A 73 9.59 -12.64 18.79
C GLN A 73 8.33 -11.80 18.48
N TYR A 74 7.26 -11.94 19.25
CA TYR A 74 6.09 -11.05 19.16
C TYR A 74 6.47 -9.62 19.52
N ASP A 75 7.12 -9.42 20.66
CA ASP A 75 7.52 -8.09 21.15
C ASP A 75 8.46 -7.39 20.14
N ALA A 76 9.42 -8.13 19.58
CA ALA A 76 10.30 -7.64 18.52
C ALA A 76 9.54 -7.27 17.23
N ALA A 77 8.61 -8.12 16.77
CA ALA A 77 7.78 -7.84 15.61
C ALA A 77 6.87 -6.63 15.84
N TRP A 78 6.28 -6.52 17.03
CA TRP A 78 5.43 -5.42 17.46
C TRP A 78 6.19 -4.10 17.41
N GLN A 79 7.41 -4.05 17.96
CA GLN A 79 8.23 -2.84 17.95
C GLN A 79 8.66 -2.47 16.53
N ARG A 80 9.10 -3.43 15.72
CA ARG A 80 9.43 -3.18 14.31
C ARG A 80 8.23 -2.59 13.57
N CYS A 81 7.05 -3.19 13.72
CA CYS A 81 5.82 -2.70 13.09
C CYS A 81 5.38 -1.33 13.63
N ARG A 82 5.62 -1.02 14.91
CA ARG A 82 5.42 0.33 15.48
C ARG A 82 6.34 1.35 14.82
N LEU A 83 7.62 1.04 14.63
CA LEU A 83 8.56 1.96 13.98
C LEU A 83 8.23 2.19 12.50
N ILE A 84 7.78 1.15 11.78
CA ILE A 84 7.31 1.27 10.40
C ILE A 84 6.03 2.11 10.33
N ALA A 85 5.05 1.86 11.20
CA ALA A 85 3.80 2.64 11.26
C ALA A 85 4.04 4.12 11.62
N ARG A 86 5.17 4.43 12.28
CA ARG A 86 5.62 5.81 12.56
C ARG A 86 6.40 6.44 11.39
N GLY A 87 6.74 5.66 10.35
CA GLY A 87 7.57 6.08 9.22
C GLY A 87 9.07 6.17 9.54
N SER A 88 9.51 5.64 10.70
CA SER A 88 10.90 5.72 11.15
C SER A 88 11.80 4.61 10.60
N ARG A 89 11.20 3.54 10.07
CA ARG A 89 11.88 2.43 9.39
C ARG A 89 11.09 2.02 8.16
N THR A 90 11.79 1.49 7.17
CA THR A 90 11.18 0.77 6.05
C THR A 90 10.83 -0.67 6.49
N PRO A 91 9.98 -1.38 5.75
CA PRO A 91 9.71 -2.79 6.01
C PRO A 91 10.92 -3.73 5.86
N SER A 92 11.95 -3.35 5.09
CA SER A 92 13.23 -4.08 5.07
C SER A 92 14.10 -3.82 6.31
N GLY A 93 13.68 -2.93 7.20
CA GLY A 93 14.41 -2.57 8.42
C GLY A 93 15.44 -1.46 8.22
N SER A 94 15.62 -0.96 6.99
CA SER A 94 16.47 0.19 6.73
C SER A 94 15.89 1.47 7.33
N ILE A 95 16.77 2.39 7.68
CA ILE A 95 16.37 3.74 8.07
C ILE A 95 16.27 4.56 6.77
N PRO A 96 15.11 5.20 6.50
CA PRO A 96 14.95 5.95 5.27
C PRO A 96 15.88 7.16 5.26
N TYR A 97 16.82 7.18 4.31
CA TYR A 97 17.78 8.28 4.13
C TYR A 97 17.09 9.62 3.82
N TYR A 98 15.84 9.57 3.32
CA TYR A 98 15.07 10.74 2.88
C TYR A 98 13.71 10.85 3.60
N TYR A 99 13.70 10.87 4.94
CA TYR A 99 12.48 11.18 5.68
C TYR A 99 12.24 12.70 5.77
N ASN A 100 11.30 13.21 4.98
CA ASN A 100 10.75 14.56 5.16
C ASN A 100 9.25 14.46 5.50
N PRO A 101 8.84 14.68 6.76
CA PRO A 101 7.44 14.56 7.15
C PRO A 101 6.52 15.56 6.43
N ALA A 102 7.06 16.66 5.90
CA ALA A 102 6.32 17.62 5.08
C ALA A 102 5.97 17.11 3.67
N LEU A 103 6.67 16.07 3.19
CA LEU A 103 6.36 15.41 1.92
C LEU A 103 5.53 14.13 2.11
N MET A 104 5.52 13.57 3.33
CA MET A 104 5.11 12.17 3.56
C MET A 104 4.12 11.95 4.71
N SER A 105 3.73 12.99 5.47
CA SER A 105 2.68 12.82 6.47
C SER A 105 1.33 12.54 5.78
N PRO A 106 0.65 11.42 6.10
CA PRO A 106 -0.68 11.10 5.56
C PRO A 106 -1.72 12.19 5.86
N ILE A 107 -1.47 12.99 6.89
CA ILE A 107 -2.38 14.01 7.42
C ILE A 107 -1.98 15.42 6.95
N ALA A 108 -0.69 15.72 6.78
CA ALA A 108 -0.26 17.01 6.22
C ALA A 108 -0.69 17.18 4.75
N ALA A 109 -0.96 16.09 4.04
CA ALA A 109 -1.55 16.11 2.72
C ALA A 109 -3.10 16.14 2.71
N GLY A 110 -3.77 15.94 3.87
CA GLY A 110 -5.19 15.60 3.90
C GLY A 110 -6.10 16.34 4.90
N ILE A 111 -5.59 17.08 5.90
CA ILE A 111 -6.44 17.71 6.94
C ILE A 111 -6.28 19.24 6.94
N GLY A 112 -7.39 19.93 6.65
CA GLY A 112 -7.50 21.39 6.66
C GLY A 112 -7.11 21.99 8.01
N GLY A 113 -6.33 23.07 7.96
CA GLY A 113 -5.73 23.73 9.12
C GLY A 113 -6.75 24.38 10.06
N GLY A 114 -6.84 23.87 11.29
CA GLY A 114 -7.52 24.48 12.42
C GLY A 114 -7.28 23.68 13.71
N LEU A 115 -7.28 24.33 14.88
CA LEU A 115 -6.97 23.71 16.18
C LEU A 115 -7.87 22.50 16.52
N GLY A 116 -9.14 22.49 16.09
CA GLY A 116 -10.03 21.33 16.20
C GLY A 116 -9.68 20.18 15.23
N GLY A 117 -9.11 20.49 14.07
CA GLY A 117 -8.60 19.51 13.10
C GLY A 117 -7.28 18.86 13.54
N LEU A 118 -6.50 19.51 14.40
CA LEU A 118 -5.27 18.95 14.96
C LEU A 118 -5.56 17.84 16.00
N ILE A 119 -6.60 17.98 16.83
CA ILE A 119 -6.97 16.97 17.84
C ILE A 119 -7.67 15.77 17.18
N ALA A 120 -8.64 16.02 16.28
CA ALA A 120 -9.25 14.95 15.48
C ALA A 120 -8.20 14.26 14.59
N GLY A 121 -7.24 15.03 14.05
CA GLY A 121 -6.08 14.53 13.33
C GLY A 121 -5.21 13.61 14.19
N ALA A 122 -4.87 13.98 15.42
CA ALA A 122 -4.07 13.15 16.32
C ALA A 122 -4.79 11.85 16.76
N ILE A 123 -6.11 11.90 16.98
CA ILE A 123 -6.91 10.69 17.31
C ILE A 123 -7.00 9.76 16.09
N ALA A 124 -7.29 10.31 14.91
CA ALA A 124 -7.30 9.57 13.66
C ALA A 124 -5.91 8.99 13.35
N GLU A 125 -4.84 9.74 13.62
CA GLU A 125 -3.47 9.29 13.47
C GLU A 125 -3.13 8.15 14.43
N GLY A 126 -3.56 8.22 15.68
CA GLY A 126 -3.37 7.16 16.67
C GLY A 126 -4.10 5.87 16.27
N GLN A 127 -5.35 5.97 15.81
CA GLN A 127 -6.09 4.81 15.29
C GLN A 127 -5.43 4.26 14.02
N GLN A 128 -5.00 5.11 13.11
CA GLN A 128 -4.37 4.70 11.86
C GLN A 128 -3.03 4.02 12.10
N ARG A 129 -2.21 4.52 13.02
CA ARG A 129 -0.93 3.87 13.40
C ARG A 129 -1.16 2.49 14.01
N ARG A 130 -2.23 2.29 14.79
CA ARG A 130 -2.61 0.97 15.31
C ARG A 130 -3.08 0.03 14.19
N ALA A 131 -3.91 0.53 13.26
CA ALA A 131 -4.36 -0.24 12.10
C ALA A 131 -3.17 -0.66 11.22
N ASN A 132 -2.25 0.25 10.93
CA ASN A 132 -1.05 -0.03 10.15
C ASN A 132 -0.10 -1.01 10.87
N ARG A 133 0.03 -0.91 12.22
CA ARG A 133 0.77 -1.91 13.01
C ARG A 133 0.12 -3.30 12.90
N ARG A 134 -1.21 -3.39 13.04
CA ARG A 134 -1.94 -4.65 12.86
C ARG A 134 -1.70 -5.23 11.47
N ASN A 135 -1.82 -4.42 10.42
CA ASN A 135 -1.56 -4.85 9.03
C ASN A 135 -0.12 -5.38 8.88
N CYS A 136 0.87 -4.68 9.42
CA CYS A 136 2.25 -5.11 9.43
C CYS A 136 2.44 -6.49 10.08
N LEU A 137 1.83 -6.71 11.25
CA LEU A 137 1.88 -7.99 11.95
C LEU A 137 1.25 -9.11 11.09
N LEU A 138 0.08 -8.86 10.50
CA LEU A 138 -0.59 -9.81 9.60
C LEU A 138 0.26 -10.16 8.37
N ILE A 139 0.93 -9.16 7.77
CA ILE A 139 1.83 -9.36 6.63
C ILE A 139 3.07 -10.18 7.02
N ASP A 140 3.56 -10.02 8.25
CA ASP A 140 4.69 -10.79 8.83
C ASP A 140 4.27 -12.20 9.33
N GLY A 141 3.06 -12.64 9.00
CA GLY A 141 2.54 -13.97 9.31
C GLY A 141 2.04 -14.14 10.75
N TRP A 142 1.84 -13.05 11.50
CA TRP A 142 1.06 -13.11 12.72
C TRP A 142 -0.42 -13.23 12.38
N ARG A 143 -1.17 -14.00 13.15
CA ARG A 143 -2.63 -14.11 13.05
C ARG A 143 -3.27 -13.47 14.26
N VAL A 144 -4.39 -12.78 14.05
CA VAL A 144 -5.24 -12.33 15.15
C VAL A 144 -6.15 -13.48 15.54
N VAL A 145 -6.18 -13.80 16.83
CA VAL A 145 -7.08 -14.80 17.41
C VAL A 145 -8.13 -14.05 18.21
N GLU A 146 -9.37 -14.06 17.76
CA GLU A 146 -10.52 -13.60 18.54
C GLU A 146 -11.02 -14.78 19.39
N VAL A 147 -10.94 -14.65 20.71
CA VAL A 147 -11.29 -15.78 21.60
C VAL A 147 -12.80 -15.84 21.85
N SER A 148 -13.29 -17.03 22.23
CA SER A 148 -14.69 -17.18 22.65
C SER A 148 -15.01 -16.31 23.88
N LYS A 149 -16.29 -15.94 24.06
CA LYS A 149 -16.72 -15.14 25.22
C LYS A 149 -16.35 -15.80 26.57
N GLU A 150 -16.43 -17.13 26.63
CA GLU A 150 -16.09 -17.92 27.81
C GLU A 150 -14.59 -17.83 28.11
N ASN A 151 -13.74 -17.97 27.09
CA ASN A 151 -12.29 -17.83 27.25
C ASN A 151 -11.88 -16.38 27.57
N ALA A 152 -12.56 -15.39 26.98
CA ALA A 152 -12.34 -13.98 27.31
C ALA A 152 -12.64 -13.70 28.79
N ALA A 153 -13.78 -14.19 29.30
CA ALA A 153 -14.14 -14.03 30.72
C ALA A 153 -13.11 -14.70 31.64
N ARG A 154 -12.62 -15.89 31.27
CA ARG A 154 -11.58 -16.60 32.02
C ARG A 154 -10.27 -15.81 32.08
N VAL A 155 -9.80 -15.30 30.94
CA VAL A 155 -8.54 -14.52 30.88
C VAL A 155 -8.71 -13.15 31.54
N GLY A 156 -9.87 -12.52 31.40
CA GLY A 156 -10.19 -11.23 32.04
C GLY A 156 -10.25 -11.30 33.57
N ALA A 157 -10.51 -12.47 34.15
CA ALA A 157 -10.49 -12.70 35.60
C ALA A 157 -9.09 -12.98 36.17
N MET A 158 -8.06 -13.12 35.33
CA MET A 158 -6.69 -13.38 35.76
C MET A 158 -6.03 -12.13 36.38
N THR A 159 -5.14 -12.36 37.35
CA THR A 159 -4.21 -11.31 37.80
C THR A 159 -3.29 -10.91 36.65
N ASP A 160 -2.62 -9.75 36.75
CA ASP A 160 -1.68 -9.32 35.71
C ASP A 160 -0.54 -10.34 35.52
N ALA A 161 -0.03 -10.93 36.61
CA ALA A 161 1.00 -11.97 36.57
C ALA A 161 0.52 -13.26 35.88
N ASP A 162 -0.68 -13.73 36.22
CA ASP A 162 -1.26 -14.94 35.61
C ASP A 162 -1.56 -14.73 34.12
N ARG A 163 -1.99 -13.52 33.75
CA ARG A 163 -2.27 -13.15 32.36
C ARG A 163 -1.00 -13.06 31.53
N ASP A 164 0.07 -12.52 32.10
CA ASP A 164 1.39 -12.51 31.46
C ASP A 164 1.89 -13.95 31.27
N ALA A 165 1.77 -14.81 32.28
CA ALA A 165 2.12 -16.23 32.18
C ALA A 165 1.27 -16.95 31.10
N TYR A 166 -0.03 -16.67 31.05
CA TYR A 166 -0.93 -17.20 30.02
C TYR A 166 -0.48 -16.79 28.62
N PHE A 167 -0.22 -15.51 28.37
CA PHE A 167 0.20 -15.05 27.06
C PHE A 167 1.60 -15.55 26.67
N ASN A 168 2.51 -15.68 27.64
CA ASN A 168 3.82 -16.26 27.41
C ASN A 168 3.74 -17.75 27.01
N GLY A 169 2.71 -18.47 27.46
CA GLY A 169 2.47 -19.86 27.10
C GLY A 169 1.70 -20.05 25.79
N ILE A 170 0.72 -19.19 25.48
CA ILE A 170 -0.16 -19.37 24.32
C ILE A 170 0.39 -18.76 23.03
N VAL A 171 1.20 -17.70 23.11
CA VAL A 171 1.86 -17.12 21.93
C VAL A 171 2.89 -18.12 21.42
N GLY A 172 2.74 -18.54 20.16
CA GLY A 172 3.55 -19.60 19.58
C GLY A 172 2.85 -20.93 19.43
N ALA A 173 1.71 -21.11 20.09
CA ALA A 173 1.00 -22.37 20.06
C ALA A 173 0.59 -22.72 18.62
N GLN A 174 0.76 -23.99 18.26
CA GLN A 174 0.38 -24.53 16.95
C GLN A 174 -1.14 -24.40 16.76
N THR A 175 -1.89 -24.83 17.77
CA THR A 175 -3.34 -24.78 17.86
C THR A 175 -3.76 -23.79 18.93
N VAL A 176 -4.75 -22.95 18.62
CA VAL A 176 -5.32 -21.95 19.53
C VAL A 176 -6.84 -21.95 19.36
N ASP A 177 -7.56 -21.75 20.45
CA ASP A 177 -9.02 -21.69 20.44
C ASP A 177 -9.50 -20.28 20.09
N GLY A 178 -10.31 -20.17 19.03
CA GLY A 178 -10.90 -18.89 18.62
C GLY A 178 -11.09 -18.77 17.12
N THR A 179 -11.64 -17.63 16.69
CA THR A 179 -11.71 -17.25 15.29
C THR A 179 -10.37 -16.65 14.87
N ILE A 180 -9.72 -17.29 13.91
CA ILE A 180 -8.41 -16.87 13.40
C ILE A 180 -8.61 -15.97 12.18
N THR A 181 -8.06 -14.77 12.25
CA THR A 181 -7.88 -13.89 11.08
C THR A 181 -6.40 -13.84 10.73
N GLU A 182 -6.04 -14.33 9.55
CA GLU A 182 -4.69 -14.30 9.01
C GLU A 182 -4.66 -13.76 7.59
N ARG A 183 -3.46 -13.40 7.12
CA ARG A 183 -3.25 -12.96 5.75
C ARG A 183 -2.18 -13.81 5.09
N THR A 184 -2.63 -14.73 4.24
CA THR A 184 -1.78 -15.70 3.55
C THR A 184 -1.55 -15.36 2.08
N THR A 185 -2.37 -14.47 1.52
CA THR A 185 -2.22 -13.98 0.14
C THR A 185 -2.12 -12.45 0.09
N PHE A 186 -1.30 -12.00 -0.85
CA PHE A 186 -1.15 -10.59 -1.22
C PHE A 186 -1.41 -10.34 -2.70
N ALA A 187 -1.76 -11.40 -3.44
CA ALA A 187 -2.40 -11.28 -4.73
C ALA A 187 -3.87 -10.93 -4.53
N GLN A 188 -4.50 -10.40 -5.55
CA GLN A 188 -5.94 -10.17 -5.52
C GLN A 188 -6.69 -11.51 -5.46
N PRO A 189 -7.83 -11.56 -4.77
CA PRO A 189 -8.76 -12.69 -4.88
C PRO A 189 -9.14 -12.94 -6.34
N GLU A 190 -9.03 -14.20 -6.79
CA GLU A 190 -9.35 -14.59 -8.18
C GLU A 190 -10.82 -14.32 -8.55
N ASP A 191 -11.70 -14.34 -7.54
CA ASP A 191 -13.14 -14.14 -7.69
C ASP A 191 -13.57 -12.66 -7.80
N LEU A 192 -12.69 -11.70 -7.51
CA LEU A 192 -12.93 -10.28 -7.79
C LEU A 192 -13.11 -10.00 -9.28
N VAL A 193 -12.65 -10.92 -10.12
CA VAL A 193 -12.39 -10.67 -11.53
C VAL A 193 -13.00 -11.76 -12.42
N ALA A 194 -14.28 -12.06 -12.19
CA ALA A 194 -15.06 -12.81 -13.16
C ALA A 194 -15.00 -12.13 -14.54
N ARG A 195 -14.66 -12.90 -15.58
CA ARG A 195 -14.58 -12.48 -16.99
C ARG A 195 -13.46 -11.48 -17.32
N VAL A 196 -12.30 -11.58 -16.68
CA VAL A 196 -11.11 -10.78 -17.04
C VAL A 196 -10.70 -10.88 -18.49
N ASP A 197 -10.84 -12.07 -19.07
CA ASP A 197 -10.41 -12.39 -20.42
C ASP A 197 -11.54 -12.26 -21.44
N ALA A 198 -12.67 -11.64 -21.06
CA ALA A 198 -13.72 -11.35 -22.01
C ALA A 198 -13.22 -10.36 -23.07
N PRO A 199 -13.61 -10.54 -24.35
CA PRO A 199 -13.31 -9.58 -25.40
C PRO A 199 -13.82 -8.18 -25.05
N LEU A 200 -13.12 -7.16 -25.54
CA LEU A 200 -13.56 -5.78 -25.40
C LEU A 200 -14.92 -5.57 -26.07
N SER A 201 -15.85 -4.93 -25.35
CA SER A 201 -17.19 -4.64 -25.86
C SER A 201 -17.24 -3.43 -26.81
N ALA A 202 -16.19 -2.62 -26.85
CA ALA A 202 -16.00 -1.50 -27.78
C ALA A 202 -14.51 -1.21 -27.96
N PRO A 203 -14.11 -0.45 -29.01
CA PRO A 203 -12.74 0.03 -29.14
C PRO A 203 -12.27 0.82 -27.92
N GLY A 204 -10.98 0.67 -27.58
CA GLY A 204 -10.37 1.42 -26.49
C GLY A 204 -10.26 2.91 -26.78
N THR A 205 -10.35 3.72 -25.73
CA THR A 205 -9.97 5.14 -25.79
C THR A 205 -8.48 5.31 -25.50
N LEU A 206 -7.86 6.35 -26.06
CA LEU A 206 -6.43 6.63 -25.89
C LEU A 206 -6.22 8.01 -25.30
N PHE A 207 -5.30 8.11 -24.33
CA PHE A 207 -4.88 9.35 -23.70
C PHE A 207 -3.36 9.43 -23.65
N LEU A 208 -2.80 10.54 -24.14
CA LEU A 208 -1.36 10.80 -24.16
C LEU A 208 -0.95 11.78 -23.05
N GLY A 209 -1.56 11.62 -21.88
CA GLY A 209 -1.53 12.59 -20.80
C GLY A 209 -2.67 13.62 -20.87
N LYS A 210 -2.67 14.54 -19.91
CA LYS A 210 -3.79 15.47 -19.68
C LYS A 210 -3.91 16.49 -20.82
N LYS A 211 -5.07 16.52 -21.50
CA LYS A 211 -5.43 17.49 -22.56
C LYS A 211 -4.55 17.42 -23.82
N VAL A 212 -3.91 16.28 -24.08
CA VAL A 212 -3.21 16.04 -25.35
C VAL A 212 -4.15 15.29 -26.28
N ASP A 213 -4.28 15.75 -27.52
CA ASP A 213 -5.01 15.04 -28.55
C ASP A 213 -4.34 13.67 -28.79
N ALA A 214 -5.14 12.60 -28.81
CA ALA A 214 -4.65 11.24 -29.05
C ALA A 214 -3.99 11.08 -30.44
N ALA A 215 -4.31 11.95 -31.40
CA ALA A 215 -3.69 12.00 -32.72
C ALA A 215 -2.41 12.85 -32.78
N ALA A 216 -2.10 13.63 -31.73
CA ALA A 216 -0.88 14.44 -31.70
C ALA A 216 0.37 13.54 -31.70
N PRO A 217 1.43 13.85 -32.47
CA PRO A 217 2.64 13.05 -32.49
C PRO A 217 3.24 12.86 -31.09
N PHE A 218 3.43 11.61 -30.67
CA PHE A 218 4.13 11.29 -29.43
C PHE A 218 5.54 10.79 -29.75
N VAL A 219 6.53 11.68 -29.62
CA VAL A 219 7.95 11.35 -29.81
C VAL A 219 8.68 11.49 -28.49
N LEU A 220 9.40 10.43 -28.09
CA LEU A 220 10.26 10.43 -26.91
C LEU A 220 11.53 11.23 -27.21
N ALA A 221 11.87 12.18 -26.34
CA ALA A 221 13.14 12.88 -26.38
C ALA A 221 14.29 11.99 -25.83
N PRO A 222 15.57 12.34 -26.09
CA PRO A 222 16.69 11.66 -25.44
C PRO A 222 16.54 11.68 -23.92
N GLY A 223 16.71 10.51 -23.29
CA GLY A 223 16.54 10.36 -21.84
C GLY A 223 15.07 10.31 -21.38
N GLU A 224 14.11 10.14 -22.29
CA GLU A 224 12.72 9.81 -21.95
C GLU A 224 12.41 8.35 -22.28
N ALA A 225 11.45 7.80 -21.55
CA ALA A 225 10.77 6.54 -21.81
C ALA A 225 9.24 6.78 -21.69
N ALA A 226 8.43 5.78 -22.04
CA ALA A 226 6.99 5.80 -21.84
C ALA A 226 6.52 4.57 -21.07
N VAL A 227 5.49 4.77 -20.27
CA VAL A 227 4.69 3.68 -19.69
C VAL A 227 3.28 3.70 -20.26
N VAL A 228 2.76 2.51 -20.53
CA VAL A 228 1.39 2.29 -21.00
C VAL A 228 0.61 1.58 -19.90
N VAL A 229 -0.44 2.23 -19.41
CA VAL A 229 -1.35 1.71 -18.37
C VAL A 229 -2.74 1.67 -18.97
N ALA A 230 -3.44 0.56 -18.81
CA ALA A 230 -4.83 0.45 -19.26
C ALA A 230 -5.79 0.32 -18.08
N PHE A 231 -6.98 0.89 -18.22
CA PHE A 231 -8.11 0.63 -17.33
C PHE A 231 -9.17 -0.17 -18.08
N ARG A 232 -9.42 -1.41 -17.62
CA ARG A 232 -10.40 -2.34 -18.21
C ARG A 232 -11.63 -2.44 -17.32
N ARG A 233 -12.82 -2.46 -17.91
CA ARG A 233 -14.11 -2.55 -17.19
C ARG A 233 -14.99 -3.65 -17.80
N PRO A 234 -14.64 -4.93 -17.58
CA PRO A 234 -15.25 -6.04 -18.34
C PRO A 234 -16.62 -6.46 -17.80
N ASN A 235 -17.05 -5.95 -16.63
CA ASN A 235 -18.23 -6.42 -15.92
C ASN A 235 -18.95 -5.31 -15.13
N ALA A 236 -20.13 -5.61 -14.59
CA ALA A 236 -20.95 -4.64 -13.86
C ALA A 236 -20.26 -4.08 -12.60
N ALA A 237 -19.40 -4.86 -11.95
CA ALA A 237 -18.67 -4.42 -10.77
C ALA A 237 -17.61 -3.34 -11.08
N SER A 238 -17.18 -3.24 -12.34
CA SER A 238 -16.19 -2.27 -12.82
C SER A 238 -16.74 -1.20 -13.76
N ALA A 239 -17.90 -1.43 -14.36
CA ALA A 239 -18.58 -0.48 -15.23
C ALA A 239 -18.78 0.89 -14.55
N GLY A 240 -18.38 1.97 -15.22
CA GLY A 240 -18.52 3.33 -14.70
C GLY A 240 -17.58 3.69 -13.55
N ARG A 241 -16.67 2.80 -13.14
CA ARG A 241 -15.74 3.01 -12.02
C ARG A 241 -14.44 3.64 -12.48
N SER A 242 -13.90 4.53 -11.65
CA SER A 242 -12.59 5.14 -11.88
C SER A 242 -11.50 4.35 -11.17
N GLY A 243 -10.35 4.22 -11.82
CA GLY A 243 -9.15 3.61 -11.27
C GLY A 243 -8.03 4.63 -11.12
N PHE A 244 -7.11 4.33 -10.22
CA PHE A 244 -5.91 5.10 -9.95
C PHE A 244 -4.73 4.17 -9.71
N VAL A 245 -3.59 4.50 -10.28
CA VAL A 245 -2.30 3.82 -10.11
C VAL A 245 -1.25 4.91 -9.85
N GLN A 246 -0.48 4.77 -8.78
CA GLN A 246 0.67 5.62 -8.52
C GLN A 246 1.96 4.86 -8.79
N LEU A 247 2.82 5.47 -9.59
CA LEU A 247 4.17 4.99 -9.86
C LEU A 247 5.15 5.91 -9.17
N THR A 248 6.11 5.35 -8.43
CA THR A 248 7.11 6.14 -7.72
C THR A 248 8.50 5.58 -7.98
N ARG A 249 9.47 6.48 -8.13
CA ARG A 249 10.86 6.13 -8.39
C ARG A 249 11.44 5.32 -7.25
N TYR A 250 12.19 4.28 -7.58
CA TYR A 250 12.70 3.31 -6.61
C TYR A 250 14.20 3.11 -6.74
N ASP A 251 14.88 2.92 -5.61
CA ASP A 251 16.25 2.43 -5.56
C ASP A 251 16.24 0.95 -5.18
N THR A 252 16.44 0.09 -6.19
CA THR A 252 16.46 -1.36 -6.02
C THR A 252 17.55 -1.83 -5.04
N LYS A 253 18.68 -1.11 -4.94
CA LYS A 253 19.77 -1.43 -4.02
C LYS A 253 19.47 -0.92 -2.62
N GLY A 254 19.04 0.33 -2.51
CA GLY A 254 18.72 1.00 -1.24
C GLY A 254 17.45 0.48 -0.55
N ARG A 255 16.57 -0.23 -1.28
CA ARG A 255 15.25 -0.70 -0.79
C ARG A 255 14.39 0.43 -0.25
N ASP A 256 14.36 1.52 -1.01
CA ASP A 256 13.53 2.67 -0.67
C ASP A 256 13.15 3.48 -1.91
N LEU A 257 12.18 4.37 -1.74
CA LEU A 257 11.81 5.33 -2.78
C LEU A 257 12.91 6.37 -2.96
N VAL A 258 13.09 6.79 -4.20
CA VAL A 258 13.89 7.98 -4.50
C VAL A 258 12.96 9.18 -4.51
N TYR A 259 13.21 10.13 -3.62
CA TYR A 259 12.40 11.32 -3.52
C TYR A 259 13.00 12.46 -4.32
N ARG A 260 12.12 13.31 -4.86
CA ARG A 260 12.54 14.51 -5.56
C ARG A 260 13.35 15.43 -4.64
N PRO A 261 14.57 15.84 -5.02
CA PRO A 261 15.39 16.70 -4.18
C PRO A 261 14.77 18.10 -4.02
N LYS A 262 15.04 18.79 -2.91
CA LYS A 262 14.40 20.10 -2.61
C LYS A 262 14.80 21.20 -3.60
N ASP A 263 15.99 21.09 -4.17
CA ASP A 263 16.61 22.03 -5.10
C ASP A 263 16.46 21.64 -6.57
N TRP A 264 15.63 20.64 -6.89
CA TRP A 264 15.42 20.14 -8.26
C TRP A 264 15.18 21.23 -9.32
N LYS A 265 14.46 22.30 -8.96
CA LYS A 265 14.20 23.44 -9.88
C LYS A 265 15.47 24.23 -10.19
N LYS A 266 16.36 24.38 -9.21
CA LYS A 266 17.63 25.12 -9.37
C LYS A 266 18.64 24.32 -10.17
N THR A 267 18.63 23.00 -9.99
CA THR A 267 19.51 22.07 -10.71
C THR A 267 19.00 21.72 -12.10
N GLY A 268 17.76 22.10 -12.43
CA GLY A 268 17.14 21.76 -13.71
C GLY A 268 16.83 20.27 -13.85
N ASP A 269 16.68 19.56 -12.73
CA ASP A 269 16.38 18.13 -12.69
C ASP A 269 14.98 17.84 -13.25
N LYS A 270 14.93 17.01 -14.29
CA LYS A 270 13.70 16.61 -15.00
C LYS A 270 13.24 15.20 -14.65
N THR A 271 13.88 14.54 -13.68
CA THR A 271 13.57 13.17 -13.27
C THR A 271 12.11 13.06 -12.83
N VAL A 272 11.42 12.06 -13.36
CA VAL A 272 10.06 11.71 -12.92
C VAL A 272 10.19 10.86 -11.66
N TYR A 273 9.95 11.48 -10.51
CA TYR A 273 9.99 10.81 -9.21
C TYR A 273 8.66 10.19 -8.81
N ASP A 274 7.55 10.76 -9.26
CA ASP A 274 6.21 10.34 -8.91
C ASP A 274 5.26 10.61 -10.08
N LEU A 275 4.40 9.65 -10.39
CA LEU A 275 3.46 9.72 -11.49
C LEU A 275 2.11 9.13 -11.07
N ALA A 276 1.09 10.00 -11.10
CA ALA A 276 -0.30 9.66 -10.82
C ALA A 276 -1.04 9.34 -12.13
N VAL A 277 -1.49 8.11 -12.29
CA VAL A 277 -2.28 7.66 -13.44
C VAL A 277 -3.72 7.42 -12.98
N GLY A 278 -4.59 8.37 -13.26
CA GLY A 278 -6.02 8.26 -12.94
C GLY A 278 -6.85 8.15 -14.20
N SER A 279 -7.84 7.25 -14.20
CA SER A 279 -8.73 7.08 -15.36
C SER A 279 -9.41 8.41 -15.75
N ALA A 280 -9.32 8.75 -17.03
CA ALA A 280 -9.88 9.95 -17.64
C ALA A 280 -11.31 9.70 -18.17
N ASP A 281 -11.60 8.50 -18.67
CA ASP A 281 -12.93 8.12 -19.18
C ASP A 281 -13.45 6.85 -18.51
N ARG A 282 -14.18 7.05 -17.41
CA ARG A 282 -14.82 5.95 -16.68
C ARG A 282 -15.96 5.26 -17.43
N LYS A 283 -16.46 5.85 -18.53
CA LYS A 283 -17.55 5.29 -19.33
C LYS A 283 -17.02 4.34 -20.40
N ALA A 284 -15.79 4.55 -20.87
CA ALA A 284 -15.15 3.64 -21.82
C ALA A 284 -14.96 2.25 -21.17
N PRO A 285 -15.31 1.15 -21.87
CA PRO A 285 -15.03 -0.20 -21.37
C PRO A 285 -13.53 -0.50 -21.32
N TYR A 286 -12.74 0.21 -22.14
CA TYR A 286 -11.30 0.12 -22.18
C TYR A 286 -10.68 1.50 -22.43
N GLU A 287 -9.68 1.84 -21.63
CA GLU A 287 -9.00 3.13 -21.66
C GLU A 287 -7.49 2.90 -21.56
N VAL A 288 -6.71 3.43 -22.50
CA VAL A 288 -5.24 3.34 -22.52
C VAL A 288 -4.65 4.72 -22.22
N GLN A 289 -3.76 4.77 -21.25
CA GLN A 289 -2.99 5.96 -20.86
C GLN A 289 -1.52 5.73 -21.22
N VAL A 290 -0.93 6.66 -21.97
CA VAL A 290 0.51 6.72 -22.26
C VAL A 290 1.11 7.91 -21.54
N LEU A 291 2.12 7.67 -20.71
CA LEU A 291 2.76 8.70 -19.91
C LEU A 291 4.27 8.67 -20.11
N ARG A 292 4.88 9.86 -20.22
CA ARG A 292 6.33 10.01 -20.26
C ARG A 292 6.93 9.82 -18.87
N VAL A 293 8.04 9.12 -18.80
CA VAL A 293 8.85 8.93 -17.59
C VAL A 293 10.33 9.06 -17.94
N THR A 294 11.18 9.22 -16.93
CA THR A 294 12.64 9.11 -17.11
C THR A 294 13.11 7.67 -16.90
N PRO A 295 14.14 7.18 -17.61
CA PRO A 295 14.66 5.81 -17.49
C PRO A 295 15.05 5.43 -16.07
N GLY A 296 14.78 4.20 -15.63
CA GLY A 296 15.17 3.62 -14.35
C GLY A 296 14.06 2.82 -13.66
N ASP A 297 14.26 2.55 -12.36
CA ASP A 297 13.38 1.67 -11.59
C ASP A 297 12.20 2.42 -10.95
N TYR A 298 11.04 1.77 -10.98
CA TYR A 298 9.80 2.27 -10.38
C TYR A 298 9.07 1.17 -9.63
N VAL A 299 8.25 1.57 -8.65
CA VAL A 299 7.28 0.69 -7.98
C VAL A 299 5.85 1.12 -8.31
N ILE A 300 4.90 0.19 -8.27
CA ILE A 300 3.47 0.53 -8.17
C ILE A 300 3.16 0.80 -6.69
N ALA A 301 3.38 2.05 -6.28
CA ALA A 301 3.34 2.47 -4.89
C ALA A 301 1.93 2.45 -4.30
N SER A 302 0.91 2.71 -5.12
CA SER A 302 -0.48 2.78 -4.68
C SER A 302 -1.45 2.40 -5.79
N THR A 303 -2.59 1.85 -5.40
CA THR A 303 -3.74 1.66 -6.28
C THR A 303 -5.01 2.09 -5.54
N ALA A 304 -5.95 2.69 -6.25
CA ALA A 304 -7.23 3.08 -5.65
C ALA A 304 -8.37 2.98 -6.66
N VAL A 305 -9.58 2.78 -6.12
CA VAL A 305 -10.83 2.89 -6.86
C VAL A 305 -11.60 4.11 -6.40
N ILE A 306 -12.43 4.67 -7.28
CA ILE A 306 -13.30 5.84 -7.05
C ILE A 306 -12.51 7.15 -6.86
N THR A 307 -11.56 7.17 -5.92
CA THR A 307 -10.69 8.31 -5.66
C THR A 307 -9.56 8.36 -6.71
N LYS A 308 -9.14 9.57 -7.09
CA LYS A 308 -7.98 9.80 -7.98
C LYS A 308 -6.71 10.12 -7.20
N MET A 309 -6.60 9.61 -5.97
CA MET A 309 -5.48 9.86 -5.08
C MET A 309 -5.07 8.58 -4.35
N ALA A 310 -3.82 8.54 -3.90
CA ALA A 310 -3.30 7.44 -3.11
C ALA A 310 -3.88 7.48 -1.69
N THR A 311 -4.71 6.50 -1.34
CA THR A 311 -5.19 6.28 0.04
C THR A 311 -4.47 5.10 0.71
N THR A 312 -3.81 4.26 -0.08
CA THR A 312 -3.02 3.10 0.34
C THR A 312 -1.57 3.24 -0.12
N THR A 313 -0.65 2.53 0.51
CA THR A 313 0.73 2.36 -0.01
C THR A 313 1.14 0.89 0.10
N ASN A 314 1.71 0.34 -0.97
CA ASN A 314 2.17 -1.05 -1.05
C ASN A 314 3.58 -1.25 -0.46
N CYS A 315 3.94 -0.47 0.57
CA CYS A 315 5.30 -0.37 1.11
C CYS A 315 5.86 -1.67 1.70
N PHE A 316 5.01 -2.64 2.07
CA PHE A 316 5.44 -3.95 2.56
C PHE A 316 5.79 -4.94 1.44
N GLY A 317 5.54 -4.57 0.20
CA GLY A 317 5.84 -5.37 -0.98
C GLY A 317 5.05 -4.84 -2.15
N ALA A 318 5.69 -4.02 -2.97
CA ALA A 318 5.12 -3.51 -4.20
C ALA A 318 5.71 -4.25 -5.41
N PRO A 319 4.97 -4.30 -6.53
CA PRO A 319 5.53 -4.68 -7.81
C PRO A 319 6.47 -3.57 -8.31
N THR A 320 7.62 -3.96 -8.83
CA THR A 320 8.61 -3.06 -9.45
C THR A 320 8.82 -3.39 -10.90
N PHE A 321 9.18 -2.39 -11.68
CA PHE A 321 9.61 -2.55 -13.06
C PHE A 321 10.72 -1.57 -13.39
N HIS A 322 11.48 -1.88 -14.45
CA HIS A 322 12.51 -1.03 -15.01
C HIS A 322 12.06 -0.53 -16.39
N VAL A 323 12.48 0.69 -16.76
CA VAL A 323 12.34 1.21 -18.12
C VAL A 323 13.64 1.85 -18.61
N GLU A 324 14.04 1.50 -19.82
CA GLU A 324 15.23 2.05 -20.48
C GLU A 324 14.92 3.31 -21.30
N ALA A 325 15.94 4.06 -21.67
CA ALA A 325 15.79 5.21 -22.56
C ALA A 325 15.20 4.78 -23.92
N GLY A 326 14.14 5.47 -24.35
CA GLY A 326 13.41 5.15 -25.59
C GLY A 326 12.43 3.99 -25.47
N GLU A 327 12.32 3.32 -24.32
CA GLU A 327 11.41 2.20 -24.14
C GLU A 327 9.94 2.65 -24.00
N VAL A 328 9.02 1.81 -24.50
CA VAL A 328 7.57 1.94 -24.30
C VAL A 328 7.09 0.70 -23.55
N ALA A 329 6.96 0.78 -22.24
CA ALA A 329 6.68 -0.36 -21.37
C ALA A 329 5.18 -0.45 -21.00
N TYR A 330 4.53 -1.55 -21.34
CA TYR A 330 3.15 -1.85 -20.96
C TYR A 330 3.09 -2.48 -19.57
N LEU A 331 2.44 -1.79 -18.63
CA LEU A 331 2.38 -2.19 -17.24
C LEU A 331 1.24 -3.17 -16.95
N GLY A 332 0.17 -3.16 -17.75
CA GLY A 332 -0.98 -4.04 -17.58
C GLY A 332 -2.32 -3.32 -17.63
N ASP A 333 -3.37 -4.11 -17.48
CA ASP A 333 -4.75 -3.68 -17.37
C ASP A 333 -5.18 -3.70 -15.91
N PHE A 334 -5.59 -2.53 -15.42
CA PHE A 334 -6.08 -2.32 -14.06
C PHE A 334 -7.60 -2.23 -14.08
N ILE A 335 -8.27 -3.09 -13.32
CA ILE A 335 -9.72 -3.22 -13.33
C ILE A 335 -10.27 -2.61 -12.04
N PRO A 336 -10.86 -1.41 -12.07
CA PRO A 336 -11.43 -0.81 -10.86
C PRO A 336 -12.72 -1.53 -10.47
N VAL A 337 -12.68 -2.33 -9.41
CA VAL A 337 -13.81 -3.10 -8.89
C VAL A 337 -14.36 -2.43 -7.63
N VAL A 338 -15.68 -2.24 -7.58
CA VAL A 338 -16.37 -1.68 -6.41
C VAL A 338 -17.50 -2.60 -5.99
N ASP A 339 -17.53 -2.90 -4.69
CA ASP A 339 -18.55 -3.72 -4.02
C ASP A 339 -18.82 -5.07 -4.70
N SER A 340 -17.77 -5.69 -5.23
CA SER A 340 -17.88 -7.03 -5.81
C SER A 340 -17.98 -8.05 -4.69
N LYS A 341 -19.04 -8.87 -4.73
CA LYS A 341 -19.21 -9.95 -3.78
C LYS A 341 -18.31 -11.11 -4.17
N SER A 342 -17.39 -11.44 -3.27
CA SER A 342 -16.64 -12.70 -3.32
C SER A 342 -17.58 -13.91 -3.23
N ALA A 343 -17.08 -15.09 -3.57
CA ALA A 343 -17.77 -16.37 -3.38
C ALA A 343 -18.17 -16.60 -1.91
N LEU A 344 -17.46 -15.97 -0.97
CA LEU A 344 -17.72 -16.00 0.47
C LEU A 344 -18.77 -14.96 0.93
N GLY A 345 -19.38 -14.22 0.00
CA GLY A 345 -20.41 -13.21 0.30
C GLY A 345 -19.85 -11.89 0.85
N VAL A 346 -18.54 -11.74 0.94
CA VAL A 346 -17.86 -10.51 1.39
C VAL A 346 -17.71 -9.55 0.20
N SER A 347 -18.28 -8.36 0.32
CA SER A 347 -18.08 -7.28 -0.66
C SER A 347 -16.66 -6.73 -0.56
N THR A 348 -15.95 -6.70 -1.68
CA THR A 348 -14.58 -6.20 -1.77
C THR A 348 -14.48 -5.15 -2.87
N SER A 349 -13.77 -4.07 -2.57
CA SER A 349 -13.45 -2.98 -3.49
C SER A 349 -11.95 -2.87 -3.64
N GLY A 350 -11.46 -2.68 -4.85
CA GLY A 350 -10.03 -2.63 -5.14
C GLY A 350 -9.73 -2.62 -6.63
N ILE A 351 -8.46 -2.52 -6.96
CA ILE A 351 -8.00 -2.64 -8.34
C ILE A 351 -7.65 -4.10 -8.56
N ALA A 352 -8.24 -4.72 -9.58
CA ALA A 352 -7.79 -6.00 -10.12
C ALA A 352 -6.72 -5.81 -11.22
N TYR A 353 -5.96 -6.84 -11.56
CA TYR A 353 -4.86 -6.75 -12.52
C TYR A 353 -4.82 -7.94 -13.46
N VAL A 354 -4.69 -7.65 -14.76
CA VAL A 354 -4.44 -8.64 -15.81
C VAL A 354 -3.50 -8.09 -16.89
N ARG A 355 -3.00 -8.97 -17.77
CA ARG A 355 -2.08 -8.61 -18.85
C ARG A 355 -2.70 -8.95 -20.21
N HIS A 356 -3.21 -7.93 -20.90
CA HIS A 356 -3.77 -8.03 -22.25
C HIS A 356 -3.07 -7.03 -23.19
N ALA A 357 -1.77 -7.24 -23.40
CA ALA A 357 -0.94 -6.32 -24.18
C ALA A 357 -1.46 -6.09 -25.60
N ASP A 358 -2.01 -7.12 -26.24
CA ASP A 358 -2.57 -7.03 -27.59
C ASP A 358 -3.74 -6.04 -27.69
N ASP A 359 -4.57 -5.93 -26.65
CA ASP A 359 -5.68 -4.99 -26.62
C ASP A 359 -5.19 -3.54 -26.48
N ALA A 360 -4.19 -3.31 -25.64
CA ALA A 360 -3.52 -2.01 -25.55
C ALA A 360 -2.84 -1.63 -26.87
N GLN A 361 -2.18 -2.59 -27.52
CA GLN A 361 -1.51 -2.38 -28.80
C GLN A 361 -2.50 -2.01 -29.90
N LYS A 362 -3.65 -2.69 -29.98
CA LYS A 362 -4.72 -2.38 -30.93
C LYS A 362 -5.31 -0.99 -30.69
N ALA A 363 -5.56 -0.63 -29.43
CA ALA A 363 -6.06 0.70 -29.08
C ALA A 363 -5.07 1.81 -29.45
N LEU A 364 -3.76 1.57 -29.26
CA LEU A 364 -2.70 2.49 -29.67
C LEU A 364 -2.59 2.61 -31.20
N ALA A 365 -2.66 1.49 -31.93
CA ALA A 365 -2.39 1.46 -33.36
C ALA A 365 -3.30 2.39 -34.18
N GLY A 366 -4.51 2.68 -33.70
CA GLY A 366 -5.47 3.57 -34.37
C GLY A 366 -5.04 5.04 -34.45
N SER A 367 -4.21 5.53 -33.52
CA SER A 367 -3.77 6.94 -33.49
C SER A 367 -2.26 7.11 -33.27
N GLN A 368 -1.58 6.09 -32.77
CA GLN A 368 -0.14 6.07 -32.46
C GLN A 368 0.51 4.75 -32.93
N PRO A 369 0.56 4.47 -34.24
CA PRO A 369 1.06 3.20 -34.78
C PRO A 369 2.54 2.94 -34.42
N ALA A 370 3.37 3.98 -34.34
CA ALA A 370 4.76 3.83 -33.94
C ALA A 370 4.91 3.41 -32.47
N LEU A 371 4.10 3.97 -31.55
CA LEU A 371 4.09 3.54 -30.16
C LEU A 371 3.55 2.12 -30.01
N ALA A 372 2.48 1.78 -30.74
CA ALA A 372 1.94 0.43 -30.75
C ALA A 372 3.01 -0.61 -31.17
N ALA A 373 3.78 -0.32 -32.21
CA ALA A 373 4.86 -1.20 -32.66
C ALA A 373 6.05 -1.26 -31.68
N ALA A 374 6.32 -0.19 -30.94
CA ALA A 374 7.42 -0.13 -29.97
C ALA A 374 7.05 -0.72 -28.59
N MET A 375 5.77 -0.88 -28.29
CA MET A 375 5.27 -1.29 -26.97
C MET A 375 5.69 -2.72 -26.64
N LYS A 376 6.21 -2.92 -25.42
CA LYS A 376 6.58 -4.24 -24.88
C LYS A 376 6.02 -4.42 -23.48
N PRO A 377 5.59 -5.62 -23.08
CA PRO A 377 5.22 -5.89 -21.69
C PRO A 377 6.39 -5.60 -20.75
N ALA A 378 6.12 -4.89 -19.66
CA ALA A 378 7.12 -4.64 -18.63
C ALA A 378 7.50 -5.94 -17.90
N THR A 379 8.77 -6.05 -17.53
CA THR A 379 9.23 -7.12 -16.64
C THR A 379 9.08 -6.67 -15.20
N PHE A 380 8.30 -7.41 -14.43
CA PHE A 380 8.02 -7.11 -13.03
C PHE A 380 8.84 -7.94 -12.05
N ARG A 381 9.02 -7.41 -10.84
CA ARG A 381 9.44 -8.15 -9.64
C ARG A 381 8.57 -7.74 -8.47
N ASN A 382 8.16 -8.67 -7.63
CA ASN A 382 7.36 -8.40 -6.43
C ASN A 382 8.24 -8.08 -5.21
N LYS A 383 7.60 -7.74 -4.08
CA LYS A 383 8.26 -7.56 -2.77
C LYS A 383 9.28 -6.40 -2.68
N ALA A 384 9.14 -5.34 -3.46
CA ALA A 384 9.84 -4.11 -3.10
C ALA A 384 9.29 -3.52 -1.83
N THR A 385 10.19 -3.19 -0.91
CA THR A 385 9.85 -2.54 0.35
C THR A 385 10.42 -1.14 0.36
N TYR A 386 9.75 -0.22 1.04
CA TYR A 386 10.19 1.18 1.13
C TYR A 386 9.49 1.90 2.29
N ALA A 387 9.87 3.13 2.58
CA ALA A 387 9.26 3.90 3.66
C ALA A 387 7.74 4.09 3.44
N CYS A 388 6.94 3.67 4.42
CA CYS A 388 5.50 3.73 4.29
C CYS A 388 4.95 5.16 4.46
N SER A 389 4.21 5.66 3.48
CA SER A 389 3.56 6.97 3.49
C SER A 389 2.18 6.94 2.82
N ALA A 390 1.13 6.60 3.58
CA ALA A 390 -0.27 6.76 3.20
C ALA A 390 -1.15 6.57 4.43
N ILE A 391 -2.47 6.69 4.27
CA ILE A 391 -3.44 6.34 5.31
C ILE A 391 -3.23 4.85 5.63
N THR A 392 -3.44 3.98 4.66
CA THR A 392 -3.29 2.52 4.83
C THR A 392 -1.96 2.03 4.29
N MET A 393 -1.24 1.21 5.06
CA MET A 393 0.00 0.55 4.65
C MET A 393 -0.25 -0.92 4.35
N ASP A 394 0.27 -1.39 3.22
CA ASP A 394 -0.09 -2.67 2.64
C ASP A 394 1.04 -3.32 1.80
N ARG A 395 0.78 -4.53 1.29
CA ARG A 395 1.55 -5.30 0.31
C ARG A 395 0.61 -5.72 -0.82
N TRP A 396 1.11 -5.67 -2.05
CA TRP A 396 0.41 -6.16 -3.22
C TRP A 396 1.38 -6.88 -4.16
N ASP A 397 1.09 -8.15 -4.45
CA ASP A 397 1.88 -8.96 -5.37
C ASP A 397 1.12 -9.15 -6.69
N LEU A 398 1.82 -9.01 -7.81
CA LEU A 398 1.30 -9.43 -9.10
C LEU A 398 1.34 -10.96 -9.22
N PRO A 399 0.28 -11.63 -9.70
CA PRO A 399 0.26 -13.07 -9.86
C PRO A 399 1.37 -13.58 -10.80
N GLY A 400 2.03 -14.66 -10.42
CA GLY A 400 3.06 -15.31 -11.24
C GLY A 400 4.35 -14.49 -11.45
N VAL A 401 4.55 -13.43 -10.67
CA VAL A 401 5.75 -12.58 -10.73
C VAL A 401 6.70 -12.94 -9.59
N GLU A 402 7.96 -13.20 -9.94
CA GLU A 402 9.02 -13.51 -8.98
C GLU A 402 9.29 -12.33 -8.04
N ALA A 403 9.71 -12.63 -6.81
CA ALA A 403 10.17 -11.61 -5.88
C ALA A 403 11.47 -10.94 -6.36
N LEU A 404 11.70 -9.70 -5.96
CA LEU A 404 13.05 -9.16 -5.94
C LEU A 404 13.94 -10.09 -5.10
N PRO A 405 15.17 -10.40 -5.54
CA PRO A 405 16.13 -11.16 -4.74
C PRO A 405 16.31 -10.52 -3.37
N ASP A 406 16.55 -11.25 -2.30
CA ASP A 406 16.82 -10.62 -0.99
C ASP A 406 18.14 -9.82 -1.04
N THR A 407 18.20 -8.68 -0.34
CA THR A 407 19.48 -8.00 -0.12
C THR A 407 20.26 -8.82 0.92
N PRO A 408 21.55 -9.12 0.71
CA PRO A 408 22.39 -9.71 1.76
C PRO A 408 22.26 -8.89 3.04
N ALA A 409 22.08 -9.54 4.19
CA ALA A 409 22.03 -8.85 5.47
C ALA A 409 23.28 -7.96 5.62
N PRO A 410 23.15 -6.71 6.10
CA PRO A 410 24.31 -5.92 6.48
C PRO A 410 25.14 -6.75 7.47
N ALA A 411 26.43 -6.88 7.24
CA ALA A 411 27.33 -7.56 8.16
C ALA A 411 27.09 -6.97 9.56
N GLU A 412 26.66 -7.82 10.48
CA GLU A 412 26.45 -7.48 11.88
C GLU A 412 27.76 -6.85 12.36
N THR A 413 27.74 -5.53 12.60
CA THR A 413 28.93 -4.83 13.05
C THR A 413 29.17 -5.34 14.45
N ALA A 414 30.09 -6.29 14.57
CA ALA A 414 30.53 -6.84 15.83
C ALA A 414 30.79 -5.65 16.76
N ALA A 415 30.00 -5.58 17.83
CA ALA A 415 30.20 -4.61 18.88
C ALA A 415 31.66 -4.74 19.34
N VAL A 416 32.46 -3.74 19.00
CA VAL A 416 33.80 -3.60 19.56
C VAL A 416 33.57 -3.38 21.04
N SER A 417 33.85 -4.44 21.81
CA SER A 417 34.06 -4.39 23.24
C SER A 417 35.20 -3.42 23.51
N ALA A 418 34.86 -2.17 23.83
CA ALA A 418 35.79 -1.26 24.45
C ALA A 418 35.71 -1.49 25.96
N ALA A 419 36.68 -2.26 26.46
CA ALA A 419 37.01 -2.30 27.87
C ALA A 419 37.34 -0.89 28.38
N GLY A 420 36.86 -0.60 29.58
CA GLY A 420 37.23 0.53 30.43
C GLY A 420 36.88 0.17 31.86
#